data_AF-R7QXY2-F1
#
_entry.id   AF-R7QXY2-F1
#
_cell.length_a   1.000
_cell.length_b   1.000
_cell.length_c   1.000
_cell.angle_alpha   90.00
_cell.angle_beta   90.00
_cell.angle_gamma   90.00
#
_symmetry.space_group_name_H-M   'P 1'
#
loop_
_entity.id
_entity.type
_entity.pdbx_description
1 polymer ?
#
loop_
_entity_poly.entity_id
_entity_poly.type
_entity_poly.pdbx_seq_one_letter_code
_entity_poly.pdbx_strand_id
1 'polypeptide(L)'
;MAGKVIKNGLRWLVICIIVFLISIFLHECGHGLANHLRGISCSTGFNRVGDIYKYPKDVDFRAAYRNASESLLDFGVPITLLLASAGTFCACRLHGWSQKISWPIAVTNSMLRLIPCIYVLFVPLFTGNVWKEDEYETGQYLAQLVGCSALAYLPAFVSVLISIVCLFFLLHKGKQKMSRWMIAGYALVTLLGYDLSLYIANWLDDFIRINW
;
A
#
# COMPACT_ATOMS: atom_id res chain seq x y z
N MET A 1 -33.92 -5.71 -8.53
CA MET A 1 -33.05 -4.94 -7.61
C MET A 1 -31.65 -5.57 -7.45
N ALA A 2 -31.54 -6.89 -7.25
CA ALA A 2 -30.26 -7.60 -7.09
C ALA A 2 -29.24 -7.37 -8.23
N GLY A 3 -29.66 -7.43 -9.50
CA GLY A 3 -28.75 -7.25 -10.64
C GLY A 3 -28.05 -5.87 -10.69
N LYS A 4 -28.69 -4.80 -10.20
CA LYS A 4 -28.08 -3.46 -10.14
C LYS A 4 -27.01 -3.37 -9.04
N VAL A 5 -27.23 -4.03 -7.91
CA VAL A 5 -26.27 -4.12 -6.81
C VAL A 5 -25.05 -4.92 -7.23
N ILE A 6 -25.24 -6.07 -7.86
CA ILE A 6 -24.16 -6.91 -8.39
C ILE A 6 -23.32 -6.14 -9.41
N LYS A 7 -23.97 -5.45 -10.36
CA LYS A 7 -23.29 -4.63 -11.36
C LYS A 7 -22.47 -3.50 -10.74
N ASN A 8 -22.99 -2.85 -9.70
CA ASN A 8 -22.28 -1.78 -9.01
C ASN A 8 -21.11 -2.31 -8.17
N GLY A 9 -21.26 -3.48 -7.55
CA GLY A 9 -20.19 -4.18 -6.84
C GLY A 9 -19.06 -4.60 -7.78
N LEU A 10 -19.38 -5.19 -8.93
CA LEU A 10 -18.38 -5.57 -9.93
C LEU A 10 -17.61 -4.35 -10.47
N ARG A 11 -18.31 -3.26 -10.75
CA ARG A 11 -17.66 -2.00 -11.16
C ARG A 11 -16.72 -1.48 -10.08
N TRP A 12 -17.12 -1.53 -8.83
CA TRP A 12 -16.28 -1.12 -7.71
C TRP A 12 -15.05 -2.02 -7.56
N LEU A 13 -15.22 -3.33 -7.69
CA LEU A 13 -14.13 -4.30 -7.68
C LEU A 13 -13.07 -3.95 -8.72
N VAL A 14 -13.49 -3.77 -9.99
CA VAL A 14 -12.58 -3.44 -11.10
C VAL A 14 -11.86 -2.13 -10.84
N ILE A 15 -12.54 -1.09 -10.34
CA ILE A 15 -11.91 0.19 -10.02
C ILE A 15 -10.89 0.04 -8.88
N CYS A 16 -11.23 -0.71 -7.82
CA CYS A 16 -10.30 -0.96 -6.73
C CYS A 16 -9.05 -1.70 -7.22
N ILE A 17 -9.21 -2.66 -8.13
CA ILE A 17 -8.09 -3.39 -8.72
C ILE A 17 -7.18 -2.47 -9.51
N ILE A 18 -7.75 -1.64 -10.40
CA ILE A 18 -6.97 -0.69 -11.20
C ILE A 18 -6.22 0.30 -10.30
N VAL A 19 -6.92 0.86 -9.31
CA VAL A 19 -6.31 1.80 -8.34
C VAL A 19 -5.20 1.12 -7.56
N PHE A 20 -5.39 -0.11 -7.10
CA PHE A 20 -4.37 -0.87 -6.37
C PHE A 20 -3.13 -1.04 -7.24
N LEU A 21 -3.31 -1.56 -8.45
CA LEU A 21 -2.21 -1.84 -9.37
C LEU A 21 -1.42 -0.57 -9.70
N ILE A 22 -2.11 0.56 -9.96
CA ILE A 22 -1.43 1.84 -10.17
C ILE A 22 -0.70 2.30 -8.90
N SER A 23 -1.33 2.17 -7.73
CA SER A 23 -0.76 2.66 -6.47
C SER A 23 0.48 1.88 -6.06
N ILE A 24 0.46 0.55 -6.19
CA ILE A 24 1.62 -0.29 -5.88
C ILE A 24 2.75 -0.07 -6.89
N PHE A 25 2.42 0.11 -8.17
CA PHE A 25 3.41 0.49 -9.16
C PHE A 25 4.08 1.85 -8.83
N LEU A 26 3.28 2.86 -8.44
CA LEU A 26 3.81 4.15 -8.00
C LEU A 26 4.64 4.04 -6.71
N HIS A 27 4.25 3.12 -5.82
CA HIS A 27 5.00 2.81 -4.60
C HIS A 27 6.40 2.29 -4.94
N GLU A 28 6.50 1.28 -5.81
CA GLU A 28 7.78 0.74 -6.27
C GLU A 28 8.59 1.77 -7.06
N CYS A 29 7.96 2.60 -7.89
CA CYS A 29 8.64 3.73 -8.52
C CYS A 29 9.17 4.75 -7.49
N GLY A 30 8.49 4.92 -6.36
CA GLY A 30 8.96 5.72 -5.23
C GLY A 30 10.26 5.17 -4.65
N HIS A 31 10.32 3.86 -4.43
CA HIS A 31 11.57 3.18 -4.03
C HIS A 31 12.68 3.39 -5.07
N GLY A 32 12.39 3.16 -6.35
CA GLY A 32 13.36 3.32 -7.42
C GLY A 32 13.91 4.74 -7.53
N LEU A 33 13.04 5.75 -7.47
CA LEU A 33 13.42 7.16 -7.47
C LEU A 33 14.29 7.52 -6.27
N ALA A 34 13.93 7.05 -5.06
CA ALA A 34 14.71 7.32 -3.86
C ALA A 34 16.13 6.75 -3.95
N ASN A 35 16.29 5.57 -4.54
CA ASN A 35 17.59 4.94 -4.78
C ASN A 35 18.39 5.66 -5.87
N HIS A 36 17.74 6.02 -6.97
CA HIS A 36 18.37 6.77 -8.06
C HIS A 36 18.97 8.09 -7.55
N LEU A 37 18.23 8.83 -6.73
CA LEU A 37 18.72 10.09 -6.12
C LEU A 37 19.93 9.91 -5.20
N ARG A 38 20.22 8.68 -4.77
CA ARG A 38 21.42 8.34 -3.99
C ARG A 38 22.55 7.74 -4.82
N GLY A 39 22.34 7.53 -6.11
CA GLY A 39 23.27 6.80 -6.96
C GLY A 39 23.33 5.30 -6.64
N ILE A 40 22.32 4.74 -5.97
CA ILE A 40 22.21 3.29 -5.75
C ILE A 40 21.46 2.70 -6.94
N SER A 41 22.17 1.94 -7.77
CA SER A 41 21.55 1.20 -8.87
C SER A 41 20.62 0.12 -8.34
N CYS A 42 19.36 0.14 -8.76
CA CYS A 42 18.39 -0.88 -8.38
C CYS A 42 17.46 -1.22 -9.55
N SER A 43 16.79 -2.36 -9.44
CA SER A 43 15.65 -2.66 -10.30
C SER A 43 14.38 -2.80 -9.47
N THR A 44 13.30 -2.19 -9.96
CA THR A 44 11.97 -2.36 -9.41
C THR A 44 11.12 -3.18 -10.39
N GLY A 45 10.31 -4.07 -9.86
CA GLY A 45 9.21 -4.73 -10.56
C GLY A 45 7.92 -3.93 -10.40
N PHE A 46 6.80 -4.65 -10.38
CA PHE A 46 5.48 -4.13 -10.08
C PHE A 46 5.18 -4.07 -8.57
N ASN A 47 5.77 -4.97 -7.78
CA ASN A 47 5.62 -5.09 -6.32
C ASN A 47 6.92 -5.56 -5.63
N ARG A 48 8.09 -5.33 -6.25
CA ARG A 48 9.38 -5.77 -5.71
C ARG A 48 10.49 -4.78 -6.04
N VAL A 49 11.42 -4.61 -5.12
CA VAL A 49 12.72 -3.97 -5.37
C VAL A 49 13.84 -4.98 -5.20
N GLY A 50 14.89 -4.87 -6.00
CA GLY A 50 16.04 -5.76 -5.94
C GLY A 50 17.20 -5.37 -6.84
N ASP A 51 18.03 -6.36 -7.14
CA ASP A 51 19.28 -6.25 -7.90
C ASP A 51 19.04 -5.75 -9.34
N ILE A 52 19.79 -4.71 -9.74
CA ILE A 52 19.68 -4.09 -11.06
C ILE A 52 20.01 -5.05 -12.21
N TYR A 53 20.73 -6.15 -11.98
CA TYR A 53 21.09 -7.10 -13.04
C TYR A 53 20.15 -8.30 -13.13
N LYS A 54 19.17 -8.41 -12.24
CA LYS A 54 18.28 -9.56 -12.15
C LYS A 54 16.84 -9.18 -12.49
N TYR A 55 16.03 -10.17 -12.81
CA TYR A 55 14.58 -10.00 -12.94
C TYR A 55 13.91 -10.22 -11.59
N PRO A 56 12.77 -9.56 -11.31
CA PRO A 56 12.02 -9.74 -10.06
C PRO A 56 11.62 -11.19 -9.73
N LYS A 57 11.57 -12.06 -10.74
CA LYS A 57 11.31 -13.50 -10.64
C LYS A 57 12.52 -14.34 -10.18
N ASP A 58 13.73 -13.80 -10.27
CA ASP A 58 14.94 -14.56 -9.96
C ASP A 58 15.05 -14.79 -8.45
N VAL A 59 15.42 -16.02 -8.05
CA VAL A 59 15.45 -16.45 -6.64
C VAL A 59 16.33 -15.56 -5.76
N ASP A 60 17.39 -15.01 -6.35
CA ASP A 60 18.35 -14.13 -5.68
C ASP A 60 18.15 -12.64 -6.01
N PHE A 61 16.98 -12.25 -6.52
CA PHE A 61 16.68 -10.86 -6.88
C PHE A 61 16.88 -9.89 -5.71
N ARG A 62 16.50 -10.30 -4.50
CA ARG A 62 16.70 -9.50 -3.27
C ARG A 62 18.04 -9.75 -2.56
N ALA A 63 18.84 -10.72 -3.00
CA ALA A 63 19.99 -11.21 -2.23
C ALA A 63 21.13 -10.16 -2.13
N ALA A 64 21.45 -9.45 -3.21
CA ALA A 64 22.45 -8.38 -3.19
C ALA A 64 21.90 -7.10 -2.53
N TYR A 65 20.61 -6.85 -2.68
CA TYR A 65 19.93 -5.65 -2.20
C TYR A 65 19.66 -5.67 -0.68
N ARG A 66 19.56 -6.86 -0.06
CA ARG A 66 19.45 -7.03 1.41
C ARG A 66 20.59 -6.40 2.22
N ASN A 67 21.74 -6.16 1.60
CA ASN A 67 22.89 -5.53 2.25
C ASN A 67 22.89 -4.01 2.13
N ALA A 68 22.03 -3.43 1.28
CA ALA A 68 21.80 -1.98 1.20
C ALA A 68 20.80 -1.57 2.29
N SER A 69 21.18 -1.77 3.55
CA SER A 69 20.38 -1.47 4.76
C SER A 69 20.30 0.03 5.08
N GLU A 70 20.42 0.89 4.09
CA GLU A 70 20.32 2.32 4.24
C GLU A 70 19.06 2.73 3.49
N SER A 71 17.99 3.13 4.19
CA SER A 71 17.81 4.57 4.38
C SER A 71 16.46 5.02 5.00
N LEU A 72 16.44 6.31 5.34
CA LEU A 72 15.28 7.13 5.74
C LEU A 72 14.46 7.75 4.59
N LEU A 73 15.01 7.94 3.37
CA LEU A 73 14.17 8.33 2.22
C LEU A 73 13.76 7.07 1.46
N ASP A 74 12.61 6.56 1.83
CA ASP A 74 11.77 5.70 1.02
C ASP A 74 10.58 6.57 0.59
N PHE A 75 10.31 6.67 -0.72
CA PHE A 75 9.14 7.41 -1.21
C PHE A 75 7.93 6.52 -1.49
N GLY A 76 8.06 5.19 -1.47
CA GLY A 76 6.95 4.28 -1.64
C GLY A 76 5.87 4.49 -0.58
N VAL A 77 6.25 4.33 0.69
CA VAL A 77 5.32 4.52 1.83
C VAL A 77 4.69 5.93 1.84
N PRO A 78 5.46 7.03 1.72
CA PRO A 78 4.88 8.37 1.62
C PRO A 78 3.91 8.56 0.45
N ILE A 79 4.17 8.00 -0.74
CA ILE A 79 3.28 8.14 -1.90
C ILE A 79 1.92 7.51 -1.61
N THR A 80 1.89 6.30 -1.09
CA THR A 80 0.63 5.58 -0.82
C THR A 80 -0.14 6.22 0.34
N LEU A 81 0.54 6.71 1.38
CA LEU A 81 -0.08 7.52 2.44
C LEU A 81 -0.61 8.87 1.95
N LEU A 82 0.09 9.52 1.02
CA LEU A 82 -0.36 10.76 0.39
C LEU A 82 -1.62 10.49 -0.45
N LEU A 83 -1.64 9.43 -1.24
CA LEU A 83 -2.82 9.03 -2.03
C LEU A 83 -4.01 8.71 -1.12
N ALA A 84 -3.79 8.01 0.01
CA ALA A 84 -4.84 7.75 1.01
C ALA A 84 -5.39 9.06 1.60
N SER A 85 -4.52 9.96 2.02
CA SER A 85 -4.87 11.21 2.71
C SER A 85 -5.52 12.22 1.76
N ALA A 86 -4.91 12.47 0.60
CA ALA A 86 -5.43 13.38 -0.43
C ALA A 86 -6.73 12.82 -1.03
N GLY A 87 -6.79 11.51 -1.28
CA GLY A 87 -8.02 10.84 -1.68
C GLY A 87 -9.14 11.04 -0.65
N THR A 88 -8.85 10.87 0.63
CA THR A 88 -9.85 11.06 1.71
C THR A 88 -10.35 12.49 1.74
N PHE A 89 -9.43 13.46 1.68
CA PHE A 89 -9.78 14.88 1.63
C PHE A 89 -10.71 15.18 0.46
N CYS A 90 -10.33 14.75 -0.75
CA CYS A 90 -11.12 14.97 -1.96
C CYS A 90 -12.48 14.25 -1.93
N ALA A 91 -12.54 13.03 -1.41
CA ALA A 91 -13.78 12.28 -1.25
C ALA A 91 -14.75 12.98 -0.29
N CYS A 92 -14.22 13.63 0.76
CA CYS A 92 -15.03 14.32 1.76
C CYS A 92 -15.44 15.73 1.34
N ARG A 93 -14.59 16.45 0.59
CA ARG A 93 -14.73 17.89 0.30
C ARG A 93 -15.20 18.22 -1.12
N LEU A 94 -14.83 17.42 -2.11
CA LEU A 94 -15.19 17.71 -3.51
C LEU A 94 -16.56 17.16 -3.87
N HIS A 95 -17.01 17.52 -5.08
CA HIS A 95 -18.27 17.07 -5.67
C HIS A 95 -18.03 16.50 -7.08
N GLY A 96 -19.07 15.91 -7.67
CA GLY A 96 -19.03 15.45 -9.06
C GLY A 96 -18.11 14.25 -9.29
N TRP A 97 -17.40 14.25 -10.42
CA TRP A 97 -16.54 13.13 -10.84
C TRP A 97 -15.29 12.99 -9.97
N SER A 98 -14.66 14.11 -9.59
CA SER A 98 -13.49 14.10 -8.71
C SER A 98 -13.79 13.43 -7.37
N GLN A 99 -14.94 13.72 -6.75
CA GLN A 99 -15.35 13.01 -5.54
C GLN A 99 -15.46 11.50 -5.76
N LYS A 100 -16.07 11.07 -6.87
CA LYS A 100 -16.34 9.65 -7.15
C LYS A 100 -15.06 8.83 -7.30
N ILE A 101 -14.03 9.37 -7.97
CA ILE A 101 -12.75 8.68 -8.14
C ILE A 101 -11.87 8.74 -6.88
N SER A 102 -12.03 9.76 -6.05
CA SER A 102 -11.29 9.85 -4.78
C SER A 102 -11.66 8.79 -3.76
N TRP A 103 -12.90 8.27 -3.77
CA TRP A 103 -13.31 7.17 -2.89
C TRP A 103 -12.46 5.92 -3.03
N PRO A 104 -12.36 5.29 -4.22
CA PRO A 104 -11.54 4.10 -4.38
C PRO A 104 -10.05 4.39 -4.18
N ILE A 105 -9.54 5.56 -4.60
CA ILE A 105 -8.15 5.98 -4.31
C ILE A 105 -7.89 5.93 -2.80
N ALA A 106 -8.75 6.57 -2.01
CA ALA A 106 -8.59 6.68 -0.57
C ALA A 106 -8.71 5.32 0.14
N VAL A 107 -9.76 4.55 -0.18
CA VAL A 107 -10.03 3.25 0.44
C VAL A 107 -8.93 2.26 0.10
N THR A 108 -8.57 2.12 -1.18
CA THR A 108 -7.57 1.16 -1.62
C THR A 108 -6.19 1.48 -1.04
N ASN A 109 -5.75 2.73 -1.07
CA ASN A 109 -4.45 3.09 -0.48
C ASN A 109 -4.42 2.96 1.04
N SER A 110 -5.55 3.25 1.73
CA SER A 110 -5.65 2.99 3.17
C SER A 110 -5.54 1.50 3.48
N MET A 111 -6.17 0.61 2.69
CA MET A 111 -6.03 -0.85 2.86
C MET A 111 -4.61 -1.32 2.54
N LEU A 112 -4.01 -0.78 1.48
CA LEU A 112 -2.66 -1.11 1.01
C LEU A 112 -1.59 -0.83 2.08
N ARG A 113 -1.83 0.09 3.01
CA ARG A 113 -0.97 0.34 4.17
C ARG A 113 -1.45 -0.36 5.44
N LEU A 114 -2.75 -0.32 5.72
CA LEU A 114 -3.33 -0.88 6.93
C LEU A 114 -3.06 -2.38 7.06
N ILE A 115 -3.27 -3.16 6.00
CA ILE A 115 -3.17 -4.61 6.07
C ILE A 115 -1.73 -5.04 6.37
N PRO A 116 -0.69 -4.67 5.58
CA PRO A 116 0.69 -5.06 5.88
C PRO A 116 1.16 -4.55 7.25
N CYS A 117 0.82 -3.31 7.63
CA CYS A 117 1.25 -2.75 8.90
C CYS A 117 0.58 -3.43 10.11
N ILE A 118 -0.66 -3.91 9.99
CA ILE A 118 -1.26 -4.76 11.03
C ILE A 118 -0.44 -6.05 11.19
N TYR A 119 0.02 -6.67 10.10
CA TYR A 119 0.86 -7.86 10.18
C TYR A 119 2.19 -7.56 10.88
N VAL A 120 2.86 -6.45 10.54
CA VAL A 120 4.08 -5.98 11.21
C VAL A 120 3.89 -5.85 12.73
N LEU A 121 2.77 -5.27 13.18
CA LEU A 121 2.53 -5.01 14.59
C LEU A 121 2.08 -6.26 15.37
N PHE A 122 1.27 -7.13 14.75
CA PHE A 122 0.59 -8.21 15.46
C PHE A 122 1.20 -9.60 15.25
N VAL A 123 1.77 -9.92 14.08
CA VAL A 123 2.40 -11.23 13.85
C VAL A 123 3.51 -11.55 14.88
N PRO A 124 4.38 -10.60 15.28
CA PRO A 124 5.38 -10.87 16.31
C PRO A 124 4.77 -11.21 17.67
N LEU A 125 3.60 -10.63 18.01
CA LEU A 125 2.92 -10.90 19.28
C LEU A 125 2.36 -12.33 19.34
N PHE A 126 1.97 -12.90 18.20
CA PHE A 126 1.37 -14.23 18.13
C PHE A 126 2.36 -15.35 17.79
N THR A 127 3.42 -15.03 17.05
CA THR A 127 4.36 -16.03 16.52
C THR A 127 5.78 -15.92 17.08
N GLY A 128 6.12 -14.80 17.74
CA GLY A 128 7.48 -14.47 18.12
C GLY A 128 8.39 -14.11 16.94
N ASN A 129 7.91 -14.22 15.69
CA ASN A 129 8.66 -13.94 14.49
C ASN A 129 8.38 -12.52 13.99
N VAL A 130 9.45 -11.82 13.61
CA VAL A 130 9.35 -10.50 12.98
C VAL A 130 8.73 -10.65 11.60
N TRP A 131 7.68 -9.87 11.34
CA TRP A 131 7.13 -9.67 10.00
C TRP A 131 7.74 -8.41 9.39
N LYS A 132 8.38 -8.54 8.23
CA LYS A 132 9.12 -7.45 7.57
C LYS A 132 8.30 -6.88 6.42
N GLU A 133 8.10 -5.56 6.47
CA GLU A 133 7.51 -4.71 5.43
C GLU A 133 8.28 -3.38 5.41
N ASP A 134 8.04 -2.54 4.40
CA ASP A 134 8.73 -1.25 4.20
C ASP A 134 8.79 -0.38 5.47
N GLU A 135 7.66 -0.27 6.19
CA GLU A 135 7.57 0.49 7.43
C GLU A 135 8.44 -0.05 8.55
N TYR A 136 8.58 -1.38 8.63
CA TYR A 136 9.45 -2.01 9.62
C TYR A 136 10.92 -1.78 9.27
N GLU A 137 11.29 -1.89 8.00
CA GLU A 137 12.67 -1.66 7.54
C GLU A 137 13.09 -0.19 7.78
N THR A 138 12.19 0.75 7.47
CA THR A 138 12.37 2.18 7.80
C THR A 138 12.55 2.38 9.31
N GLY A 139 11.74 1.69 10.11
CA GLY A 139 11.81 1.75 11.57
C GLY A 139 13.10 1.15 12.12
N GLN A 140 13.57 0.04 11.56
CA GLN A 140 14.82 -0.60 11.99
C GLN A 140 16.00 0.33 11.78
N TYR A 141 16.04 1.03 10.65
CA TYR A 141 17.08 2.01 10.37
C TYR A 141 17.01 3.20 11.36
N LEU A 142 15.80 3.72 11.63
CA LEU A 142 15.60 4.75 12.67
C LEU A 142 16.06 4.27 14.06
N ALA A 143 15.74 3.03 14.41
CA ALA A 143 16.15 2.42 15.67
C ALA A 143 17.67 2.30 15.80
N GLN A 144 18.36 1.97 14.71
CA GLN A 144 19.83 1.91 14.66
C GLN A 144 20.47 3.29 14.86
N LEU A 145 19.94 4.33 14.21
CA LEU A 145 20.45 5.70 14.34
C LEU A 145 20.27 6.27 15.74
N VAL A 146 19.15 5.97 16.39
CA VAL A 146 18.80 6.53 17.71
C VAL A 146 19.24 5.62 18.87
N GLY A 147 19.59 4.37 18.60
CA GLY A 147 19.93 3.37 19.62
C GLY A 147 18.71 2.86 20.41
N CYS A 148 17.51 2.91 19.83
CA CYS A 148 16.26 2.52 20.50
C CYS A 148 15.45 1.53 19.65
N SER A 149 15.47 0.25 20.03
CA SER A 149 14.81 -0.84 19.29
C SER A 149 13.28 -0.70 19.20
N ALA A 150 12.65 0.00 20.15
CA ALA A 150 11.21 0.26 20.13
C ALA A 150 10.77 1.09 18.89
N LEU A 151 11.68 1.88 18.31
CA LEU A 151 11.38 2.69 17.13
C LEU A 151 11.19 1.86 15.85
N ALA A 152 11.56 0.57 15.86
CA ALA A 152 11.38 -0.33 14.72
C ALA A 152 9.93 -0.45 14.25
N TYR A 153 8.97 -0.27 15.17
CA TYR A 153 7.55 -0.39 14.88
C TYR A 153 6.84 0.96 14.71
N LEU A 154 7.55 2.07 14.94
CA LEU A 154 6.96 3.41 14.94
C LEU A 154 6.36 3.79 13.57
N PRO A 155 7.06 3.60 12.42
CA PRO A 155 6.47 3.93 11.13
C PRO A 155 5.22 3.10 10.82
N ALA A 156 5.21 1.81 11.17
CA ALA A 156 4.04 0.94 10.98
C ALA A 156 2.85 1.43 11.81
N PHE A 157 3.08 1.84 13.06
CA PHE A 157 2.04 2.44 13.90
C PHE A 157 1.47 3.74 13.29
N VAL A 158 2.34 4.62 12.78
CA VAL A 158 1.94 5.86 12.12
C VAL A 158 1.11 5.57 10.86
N SER A 159 1.53 4.63 10.02
CA SER A 159 0.81 4.19 8.82
C SER A 159 -0.58 3.62 9.15
N VAL A 160 -0.68 2.79 10.20
CA VAL A 160 -1.97 2.29 10.70
C VAL A 160 -2.86 3.44 11.16
N LEU A 161 -2.32 4.38 11.95
CA LEU A 161 -3.09 5.51 12.46
C LEU A 161 -3.65 6.37 11.33
N ILE A 162 -2.83 6.75 10.35
CA ILE A 162 -3.25 7.54 9.19
C ILE A 162 -4.33 6.80 8.40
N SER A 163 -4.12 5.50 8.15
CA SER A 163 -5.07 4.68 7.38
C SER A 163 -6.42 4.56 8.10
N ILE A 164 -6.41 4.32 9.41
CA ILE A 164 -7.65 4.26 10.22
C ILE A 164 -8.37 5.61 10.21
N VAL A 165 -7.65 6.72 10.37
CA VAL A 165 -8.24 8.06 10.33
C VAL A 165 -8.88 8.31 8.97
N CYS A 166 -8.21 7.96 7.87
CA CYS A 166 -8.75 8.07 6.52
C CYS A 166 -10.06 7.27 6.37
N LEU A 167 -10.03 5.99 6.73
CA LEU A 167 -11.20 5.11 6.67
C LEU A 167 -12.33 5.58 7.58
N PHE A 168 -12.03 6.13 8.75
CA PHE A 168 -13.03 6.67 9.65
C PHE A 168 -13.81 7.82 9.00
N PHE A 169 -13.11 8.78 8.39
CA PHE A 169 -13.75 9.89 7.68
C PHE A 169 -14.60 9.40 6.50
N LEU A 170 -14.09 8.44 5.73
CA LEU A 170 -14.82 7.82 4.62
C LEU A 170 -16.06 7.07 5.11
N LEU A 171 -15.96 6.29 6.19
CA LEU A 171 -17.11 5.60 6.78
C LEU A 171 -18.16 6.59 7.28
N HIS A 172 -17.73 7.66 7.95
CA HIS A 172 -18.64 8.70 8.42
C HIS A 172 -19.38 9.36 7.26
N LYS A 173 -18.66 9.73 6.19
CA LYS A 173 -19.25 10.32 4.98
C LYS A 173 -20.15 9.35 4.23
N GLY A 174 -19.78 8.07 4.18
CA GLY A 174 -20.52 7.01 3.48
C GLY A 174 -21.86 6.70 4.15
N LYS A 175 -21.90 6.69 5.48
CA LYS A 175 -23.13 6.48 6.28
C LYS A 175 -24.20 7.54 6.03
N GLN A 176 -23.83 8.75 5.57
CA GLN A 176 -24.78 9.79 5.19
C GLN A 176 -25.56 9.44 3.90
N LYS A 177 -25.02 8.54 3.07
CA LYS A 177 -25.56 8.23 1.73
C LYS A 177 -25.98 6.77 1.55
N MET A 178 -25.55 5.86 2.43
CA MET A 178 -25.68 4.41 2.23
C MET A 178 -26.03 3.69 3.53
N SER A 179 -26.79 2.60 3.42
CA SER A 179 -27.09 1.74 4.56
C SER A 179 -25.84 0.98 5.02
N ARG A 180 -25.86 0.53 6.29
CA ARG A 180 -24.73 -0.24 6.88
C ARG A 180 -24.41 -1.50 6.09
N TRP A 181 -25.42 -2.21 5.59
CA TRP A 181 -25.25 -3.42 4.79
C TRP A 181 -24.59 -3.15 3.45
N MET A 182 -24.92 -2.04 2.80
CA MET A 182 -24.24 -1.65 1.56
C MET A 182 -22.78 -1.35 1.83
N ILE A 183 -22.47 -0.57 2.88
CA ILE A 183 -21.09 -0.25 3.27
C ILE A 183 -20.29 -1.52 3.53
N ALA A 184 -20.84 -2.47 4.29
CA ALA A 184 -20.21 -3.76 4.54
C ALA A 184 -19.95 -4.54 3.25
N GLY A 185 -20.92 -4.56 2.32
CA GLY A 185 -20.74 -5.17 1.00
C GLY A 185 -19.61 -4.54 0.20
N TYR A 186 -19.52 -3.20 0.16
CA TYR A 186 -18.43 -2.51 -0.52
C TYR A 186 -17.07 -2.77 0.15
N ALA A 187 -17.01 -2.85 1.49
CA ALA A 187 -15.79 -3.19 2.21
C ALA A 187 -15.31 -4.61 1.87
N LEU A 188 -16.21 -5.60 1.84
CA LEU A 188 -15.89 -6.97 1.42
C LEU A 188 -15.38 -7.03 -0.01
N VAL A 189 -16.02 -6.29 -0.92
CA VAL A 189 -15.57 -6.22 -2.33
C VAL A 189 -14.19 -5.55 -2.45
N THR A 190 -13.90 -4.53 -1.63
CA THR A 190 -12.57 -3.93 -1.57
C THR A 190 -11.52 -4.94 -1.11
N LEU A 191 -11.80 -5.73 -0.06
CA LEU A 191 -10.88 -6.76 0.43
C LEU A 191 -10.61 -7.83 -0.63
N LEU A 192 -11.67 -8.31 -1.30
CA LEU A 192 -11.51 -9.23 -2.43
C LEU A 192 -10.67 -8.61 -3.56
N GLY A 193 -10.87 -7.32 -3.83
CA GLY A 193 -10.07 -6.57 -4.79
C GLY A 193 -8.60 -6.49 -4.40
N TYR A 194 -8.31 -6.26 -3.11
CA TYR A 194 -6.96 -6.27 -2.56
C TYR A 194 -6.26 -7.62 -2.79
N ASP A 195 -6.89 -8.73 -2.41
CA ASP A 195 -6.31 -10.08 -2.55
C ASP A 195 -6.06 -10.43 -4.02
N LEU A 196 -7.05 -10.16 -4.89
CA LEU A 196 -6.92 -10.42 -6.32
C LEU A 196 -5.85 -9.53 -6.96
N SER A 197 -5.75 -8.27 -6.53
CA SER A 197 -4.71 -7.37 -7.01
C SER A 197 -3.31 -7.77 -6.57
N LEU A 198 -3.12 -8.29 -5.35
CA LEU A 198 -1.83 -8.84 -4.93
C LEU A 198 -1.41 -10.02 -5.81
N TYR A 199 -2.35 -10.92 -6.13
CA TYR A 199 -2.10 -12.01 -7.06
C TYR A 199 -1.68 -11.50 -8.45
N ILE A 200 -2.42 -10.52 -8.99
CA ILE A 200 -2.10 -9.92 -10.29
C ILE A 200 -0.76 -9.18 -10.25
N ALA A 201 -0.46 -8.43 -9.19
CA ALA A 201 0.79 -7.70 -9.03
C ALA A 201 1.99 -8.64 -9.03
N ASN A 202 1.90 -9.75 -8.29
CA ASN A 202 2.94 -10.79 -8.27
C ASN A 202 3.12 -11.47 -9.63
N TRP A 203 2.05 -11.64 -10.40
CA TRP A 203 2.15 -12.14 -11.78
C TRP A 203 2.77 -11.09 -12.71
N LEU A 204 2.48 -9.81 -12.52
CA LEU A 204 3.06 -8.71 -13.32
C LEU A 204 4.56 -8.52 -13.05
N ASP A 205 5.05 -8.83 -11.84
CA ASP A 205 6.49 -8.85 -11.52
C ASP A 205 7.32 -9.75 -12.46
N ASP A 206 6.70 -10.77 -13.06
CA ASP A 206 7.39 -11.67 -13.99
C ASP A 206 7.69 -11.01 -15.35
N PHE A 207 7.00 -9.91 -15.67
CA PHE A 207 7.04 -9.25 -16.99
C PHE A 207 7.51 -7.80 -16.92
N ILE A 208 7.23 -7.11 -15.82
CA ILE A 208 7.52 -5.68 -15.67
C ILE A 208 8.79 -5.50 -14.86
N ARG A 209 9.73 -4.76 -15.44
CA ARG A 209 11.00 -4.40 -14.82
C ARG A 209 11.36 -2.97 -15.21
N ILE A 210 11.71 -2.17 -14.21
CA ILE A 210 12.24 -0.82 -14.35
C ILE A 210 13.62 -0.82 -13.72
N ASN A 211 14.61 -0.27 -14.42
CA ASN A 211 15.95 -0.05 -13.89
C ASN A 211 16.06 1.42 -13.53
N TRP A 212 16.63 1.67 -12.35
CA TRP A 212 16.81 3.00 -11.76
C TRP A 212 18.30 3.24 -11.49
#